data_AF-A0A6N3IFQ6-F1
#
_entry.id   AF-A0A6N3IFQ6-F1
#
_cell.length_a   1.000
_cell.length_b   1.000
_cell.length_c   1.000
_cell.angle_alpha   90.00
_cell.angle_beta   90.00
_cell.angle_gamma   90.00
#
_symmetry.space_group_name_H-M   'P 1'
#
loop_
_entity.id
_entity.type
_entity.pdbx_description
1 polymer ?
#
loop_
_entity_poly.entity_id
_entity_poly.type
_entity_poly.pdbx_seq_one_letter_code
_entity_poly.pdbx_strand_id
1 'polypeptide(L)'
;MRVFKTQLEAKAFLINQGFKLSKSKFGRDVNDRKVATNAEGQFEDGALLAYAAAHLTPAAQAENRALTDATVNRVAADADLKRFTADRARLKLEKEQGLLMPRSQHEEDLAARAMFFKSEVDSFGFRKAGEIITLVKGDERLMADLLKWWAAETADWMDAWSSEREFVAGEQDEPQGQNGDD
;
A
#
# COMPACT_ATOMS: atom_id res chain seq x y z
N MET A 1 28.07 48.57 -26.56
CA MET A 1 26.90 48.16 -25.77
C MET A 1 25.85 47.63 -26.73
N ARG A 2 25.54 46.33 -26.68
CA ARG A 2 24.52 45.73 -27.55
C ARG A 2 23.19 45.76 -26.81
N VAL A 3 22.17 46.30 -27.46
CA VAL A 3 20.80 46.39 -26.94
C VAL A 3 19.87 45.46 -27.72
N PHE A 4 18.97 44.80 -26.99
CA PHE A 4 17.99 43.88 -27.52
C PHE A 4 16.59 44.45 -27.29
N LYS A 5 15.81 44.54 -28.37
CA LYS A 5 14.50 45.22 -28.34
C LYS A 5 13.38 44.28 -27.90
N THR A 6 13.58 42.98 -28.07
CA THR A 6 12.57 41.98 -27.71
C THR A 6 13.09 40.99 -26.69
N GLN A 7 12.16 40.44 -25.90
CA GLN A 7 12.48 39.35 -24.98
C GLN A 7 12.99 38.10 -25.70
N LEU A 8 12.58 37.91 -26.96
CA LEU A 8 13.02 36.77 -27.77
C LEU A 8 14.51 36.89 -28.13
N GLU A 9 14.95 38.07 -28.53
CA GLU A 9 16.35 38.37 -28.84
C GLU A 9 17.23 38.28 -27.58
N ALA A 10 16.77 38.83 -26.46
CA ALA A 10 17.47 38.76 -25.17
C ALA A 10 17.64 37.30 -24.71
N LYS A 11 16.59 36.48 -24.83
CA LYS A 11 16.66 35.04 -24.55
C LYS A 11 17.64 34.33 -25.48
N ALA A 12 17.58 34.60 -26.79
CA ALA A 12 18.47 33.97 -27.76
C ALA A 12 19.94 34.29 -27.46
N PHE A 13 20.23 35.52 -27.07
CA PHE A 13 21.57 35.92 -26.60
C PHE A 13 22.01 35.11 -25.38
N LEU A 14 21.17 34.99 -24.35
CA LEU A 14 21.50 34.22 -23.13
C LEU A 14 21.73 32.73 -23.41
N ILE A 15 20.97 32.13 -24.32
CA ILE A 15 21.18 30.74 -24.76
C ILE A 15 22.51 30.60 -25.50
N ASN A 16 22.82 31.55 -26.41
CA ASN A 16 24.09 31.55 -27.14
C ASN A 16 25.30 31.75 -26.23
N GLN A 17 25.14 32.42 -25.08
CA GLN A 17 26.15 32.53 -24.02
C GLN A 17 26.27 31.26 -23.15
N GLY A 18 25.51 30.21 -23.44
CA GLY A 18 25.62 28.92 -22.76
C GLY A 18 24.76 28.76 -21.52
N PHE A 19 23.72 29.58 -21.33
CA PHE A 19 22.76 29.43 -20.23
C PHE A 19 21.50 28.68 -20.65
N LYS A 20 20.97 27.83 -19.75
CA LYS A 20 19.70 27.13 -19.99
C LYS A 20 18.52 28.00 -19.53
N LEU A 21 17.65 28.39 -20.47
CA LEU A 21 16.54 29.30 -20.19
C LEU A 21 15.31 29.02 -21.08
N SER A 22 14.14 28.82 -20.46
CA SER A 22 12.87 28.64 -21.17
C SER A 22 12.14 29.97 -21.41
N LYS A 23 11.25 30.02 -22.43
CA LYS A 23 10.48 31.24 -22.76
C LYS A 23 9.57 31.68 -21.60
N SER A 24 8.91 30.71 -20.95
CA SER A 24 8.00 30.98 -19.83
C SER A 24 8.74 31.51 -18.59
N LYS A 25 9.92 30.94 -18.28
CA LYS A 25 10.75 31.43 -17.16
C LYS A 25 11.24 32.85 -17.40
N PHE A 26 11.77 33.14 -18.59
CA PHE A 26 12.26 34.48 -18.90
C PHE A 26 11.14 35.52 -18.85
N GLY A 27 9.97 35.24 -19.44
CA GLY A 27 8.83 36.14 -19.37
C GLY A 27 8.34 36.40 -17.94
N ARG A 28 8.32 35.36 -17.08
CA ARG A 28 8.00 35.52 -15.66
C ARG A 28 9.05 36.39 -14.93
N ASP A 29 10.33 36.11 -15.13
CA ASP A 29 11.40 36.84 -14.46
C ASP A 29 11.49 38.31 -14.92
N VAL A 30 11.10 38.62 -16.17
CA VAL A 30 10.93 40.00 -16.65
C VAL A 30 9.74 40.68 -15.98
N ASN A 31 8.59 40.00 -15.86
CA ASN A 31 7.42 40.52 -15.15
C ASN A 31 7.71 40.77 -13.66
N ASP A 32 8.51 39.90 -13.04
CA ASP A 32 8.99 40.01 -11.67
C ASP A 32 10.08 41.09 -11.49
N ARG A 33 10.45 41.80 -12.56
CA ARG A 33 11.50 42.86 -12.58
C ARG A 33 12.89 42.37 -12.16
N LYS A 34 13.21 41.10 -12.39
CA LYS A 34 14.55 40.53 -12.13
C LYS A 34 15.57 40.86 -13.23
N VAL A 35 15.09 41.35 -14.38
CA VAL A 35 15.94 41.77 -15.51
C VAL A 35 15.82 43.28 -15.64
N ALA A 36 16.93 44.00 -15.51
CA ALA A 36 16.95 45.44 -15.69
C ALA A 36 16.79 45.81 -17.18
N THR A 37 16.01 46.86 -17.43
CA THR A 37 15.83 47.48 -18.75
C THR A 37 16.25 48.94 -18.70
N ASN A 38 16.69 49.49 -19.83
CA ASN A 38 16.99 50.91 -19.94
C ASN A 38 15.71 51.79 -19.96
N ALA A 39 15.88 53.11 -20.06
CA ALA A 39 14.77 54.07 -20.09
C ALA A 39 13.79 53.87 -21.27
N GLU A 40 14.24 53.20 -22.34
CA GLU A 40 13.43 52.84 -23.52
C GLU A 40 12.79 51.44 -23.40
N GLY A 41 12.97 50.75 -22.27
CA GLY A 41 12.46 49.40 -22.05
C GLY A 41 13.23 48.29 -22.79
N GLN A 42 14.44 48.58 -23.28
CA GLN A 42 15.29 47.62 -23.99
C GLN A 42 16.24 46.91 -23.02
N PHE A 43 16.69 45.71 -23.42
CA PHE A 43 17.60 44.89 -22.62
C PHE A 43 19.05 45.13 -23.05
N GLU A 44 19.91 45.46 -22.09
CA GLU A 44 21.34 45.64 -22.33
C GLU A 44 22.11 44.34 -22.07
N ASP A 45 23.16 44.10 -22.86
CA ASP A 45 24.05 42.93 -22.71
C ASP A 45 24.59 42.75 -21.28
N GLY A 46 25.08 43.82 -20.65
CA GLY A 46 25.55 43.79 -19.27
C GLY A 46 24.48 43.43 -18.25
N ALA A 47 23.26 43.98 -18.40
CA ALA A 47 22.12 43.67 -17.54
C ALA A 47 21.66 42.20 -17.69
N LEU A 48 21.67 41.67 -18.92
CA LEU A 48 21.32 40.28 -19.20
C LEU A 48 22.35 39.31 -18.62
N LEU A 49 23.65 39.62 -18.72
CA LEU A 49 24.71 38.80 -18.14
C LEU A 49 24.70 38.84 -16.60
N ALA A 50 24.41 40.00 -15.99
CA ALA A 50 24.24 40.11 -14.55
C ALA A 50 23.05 39.27 -14.05
N TYR A 51 21.91 39.34 -14.76
CA TYR A 51 20.76 38.46 -14.50
C TYR A 51 21.15 36.98 -14.64
N ALA A 52 21.88 36.62 -15.70
CA ALA A 52 22.28 35.25 -15.95
C ALA A 52 23.17 34.69 -14.83
N ALA A 53 24.14 35.47 -14.37
CA ALA A 53 25.03 35.10 -13.27
C ALA A 53 24.27 34.89 -11.95
N ALA A 54 23.23 35.69 -11.68
CA ALA A 54 22.46 35.62 -10.44
C ALA A 54 21.36 34.56 -10.45
N HIS A 55 20.78 34.24 -11.61
CA HIS A 55 19.50 33.52 -11.68
C HIS A 55 19.45 32.35 -12.66
N LEU A 56 20.48 32.13 -13.48
CA LEU A 56 20.52 31.04 -14.46
C LEU A 56 21.62 30.02 -14.14
N THR A 57 21.32 28.76 -14.44
CA THR A 57 22.32 27.70 -14.39
C THR A 57 23.04 27.61 -15.75
N PRO A 58 24.38 27.55 -15.77
CA PRO A 58 25.13 27.22 -16.97
C PRO A 58 24.68 25.87 -17.55
N ALA A 59 24.56 25.77 -18.88
CA ALA A 59 24.03 24.58 -19.55
C ALA A 59 24.81 23.31 -19.21
N ALA A 60 26.15 23.38 -19.17
CA ALA A 60 27.01 22.25 -18.81
C ALA A 60 26.78 21.76 -17.37
N GLN A 61 26.49 22.65 -16.43
CA GLN A 61 26.19 22.26 -15.04
C GLN A 61 24.80 21.60 -14.95
N ALA A 62 23.83 22.10 -15.71
CA ALA A 62 22.50 21.52 -15.78
C ALA A 62 22.51 20.11 -16.40
N GLU A 63 23.34 19.87 -17.42
CA GLU A 63 23.52 18.57 -18.04
C GLU A 63 24.22 17.57 -17.11
N ASN A 64 25.31 17.98 -16.45
CA ASN A 64 25.98 17.13 -15.46
C ASN A 64 25.05 16.73 -14.30
N ARG A 65 24.21 17.66 -13.82
CA ARG A 65 23.16 17.32 -12.84
C ARG A 65 22.18 16.30 -13.38
N ALA A 66 21.64 16.51 -14.58
CA ALA A 66 20.69 15.57 -15.18
C ALA A 66 21.27 14.15 -15.35
N LEU A 67 22.53 14.04 -15.75
CA LEU A 67 23.24 12.76 -15.85
C LEU A 67 23.46 12.11 -14.49
N THR A 68 23.81 12.91 -13.48
CA THR A 68 23.98 12.44 -12.10
C THR A 68 22.65 11.95 -11.54
N ASP A 69 21.58 12.73 -11.68
CA ASP A 69 20.24 12.38 -11.21
C ASP A 69 19.73 11.12 -11.90
N ALA A 70 19.92 10.98 -13.22
CA ALA A 70 19.59 9.76 -13.96
C ALA A 70 20.36 8.54 -13.43
N THR A 71 21.64 8.71 -13.10
CA THR A 71 22.48 7.64 -12.54
C THR A 71 21.99 7.24 -11.15
N VAL A 72 21.70 8.22 -10.28
CA VAL A 72 21.18 7.98 -8.92
C VAL A 72 19.84 7.25 -8.99
N ASN A 73 18.92 7.70 -9.85
CA ASN A 73 17.61 7.07 -10.02
C ASN A 73 17.73 5.64 -10.53
N ARG A 74 18.65 5.37 -11.46
CA ARG A 74 18.91 4.00 -11.93
C ARG A 74 19.44 3.11 -10.81
N VAL A 75 20.41 3.58 -10.04
CA VAL A 75 20.99 2.82 -8.92
C VAL A 75 19.93 2.54 -7.85
N ALA A 76 19.05 3.51 -7.56
CA ALA A 76 17.94 3.33 -6.64
C ALA A 76 16.95 2.27 -7.14
N ALA A 77 16.53 2.36 -8.41
CA ALA A 77 15.63 1.38 -9.01
C ALA A 77 16.24 -0.04 -9.03
N ASP A 78 17.54 -0.16 -9.32
CA ASP A 78 18.25 -1.44 -9.27
C ASP A 78 18.32 -2.00 -7.85
N ALA A 79 18.48 -1.15 -6.84
CA ALA A 79 18.47 -1.55 -5.44
C ALA A 79 17.08 -2.04 -4.99
N ASP A 80 16.02 -1.34 -5.39
CA ASP A 80 14.64 -1.74 -5.13
C ASP A 80 14.31 -3.10 -5.77
N LEU A 81 14.70 -3.28 -7.03
CA LEU A 81 14.52 -4.55 -7.73
C LEU A 81 15.24 -5.69 -6.99
N LYS A 82 16.50 -5.48 -6.57
CA LYS A 82 17.25 -6.47 -5.78
C LYS A 82 16.53 -6.81 -4.47
N ARG A 83 15.98 -5.81 -3.78
CA ARG A 83 15.23 -6.01 -2.54
C ARG A 83 13.99 -6.87 -2.78
N PHE A 84 13.17 -6.55 -3.78
CA PHE A 84 11.99 -7.35 -4.13
C PHE A 84 12.35 -8.78 -4.54
N THR A 85 13.45 -8.97 -5.28
CA THR A 85 13.91 -10.32 -5.64
C THR A 85 14.36 -11.12 -4.43
N ALA A 86 15.02 -10.48 -3.46
CA ALA A 86 15.44 -11.12 -2.21
C ALA A 86 14.22 -11.51 -1.35
N ASP A 87 13.24 -10.63 -1.22
CA ASP A 87 12.01 -10.92 -0.47
C ASP A 87 11.22 -12.07 -1.11
N ARG A 88 11.11 -12.09 -2.44
CA ARG A 88 10.48 -13.20 -3.17
C ARG A 88 11.24 -14.52 -2.98
N ALA A 89 12.57 -14.49 -3.01
CA ALA A 89 13.38 -15.67 -2.75
C ALA A 89 13.20 -16.18 -1.32
N ARG A 90 13.10 -15.27 -0.34
CA ARG A 90 12.82 -15.62 1.06
C ARG A 90 11.45 -16.29 1.21
N LEU A 91 10.39 -15.70 0.66
CA LEU A 91 9.05 -16.30 0.69
C LEU A 91 9.01 -17.67 0.00
N LYS A 92 9.76 -17.84 -1.09
CA LYS A 92 9.88 -19.14 -1.76
C LYS A 92 10.57 -20.17 -0.87
N LEU A 93 11.64 -19.79 -0.18
CA LEU A 93 12.33 -20.66 0.77
C LEU A 93 11.43 -21.02 1.95
N GLU A 94 10.71 -20.06 2.52
CA GLU A 94 9.74 -20.30 3.61
C GLU A 94 8.63 -21.26 3.16
N LYS A 95 8.16 -21.15 1.92
CA LYS A 95 7.22 -22.09 1.32
C LYS A 95 7.82 -23.50 1.17
N GLU A 96 9.05 -23.61 0.67
CA GLU A 96 9.75 -24.89 0.49
C GLU A 96 10.07 -25.57 1.84
N GLN A 97 10.29 -24.78 2.89
CA GLN A 97 10.47 -25.25 4.28
C GLN A 97 9.17 -25.61 5.00
N GLY A 98 8.01 -25.42 4.35
CA GLY A 98 6.71 -25.72 4.96
C GLY A 98 6.26 -24.71 6.03
N LEU A 99 6.90 -23.54 6.11
CA LEU A 99 6.53 -22.48 7.06
C LEU A 99 5.29 -21.70 6.61
N LEU A 100 4.85 -21.87 5.36
CA LEU A 100 3.72 -21.16 4.78
C LEU A 100 2.62 -22.14 4.37
N MET A 101 1.40 -21.87 4.82
CA MET A 101 0.20 -22.59 4.40
C MET A 101 -0.36 -21.99 3.10
N PRO A 102 -0.79 -22.83 2.12
CA PRO A 102 -1.56 -22.37 0.97
C PRO A 102 -2.84 -21.64 1.39
N ARG A 103 -3.21 -20.57 0.67
CA ARG A 103 -4.42 -19.80 0.98
C ARG A 103 -5.70 -20.64 0.90
N SER A 104 -5.82 -21.52 -0.08
CA SER A 104 -7.00 -22.40 -0.20
C SER A 104 -7.15 -23.31 1.00
N GLN A 105 -6.05 -23.93 1.47
CA GLN A 105 -6.05 -24.76 2.67
C GLN A 105 -6.44 -23.95 3.90
N HIS A 106 -5.93 -22.73 4.04
CA HIS A 106 -6.32 -21.84 5.13
C HIS A 106 -7.81 -21.47 5.09
N GLU A 107 -8.35 -21.20 3.91
CA GLU A 107 -9.77 -20.87 3.70
C GLU A 107 -10.68 -22.08 3.97
N GLU A 108 -10.26 -23.28 3.56
CA GLU A 108 -10.94 -24.55 3.87
C GLU A 108 -10.96 -24.82 5.38
N ASP A 109 -9.83 -24.66 6.07
CA ASP A 109 -9.72 -24.81 7.53
C ASP A 109 -10.64 -23.81 8.25
N LEU A 110 -10.68 -22.55 7.79
CA LEU A 110 -11.59 -21.54 8.33
C LEU A 110 -13.06 -21.88 8.09
N ALA A 111 -13.40 -22.39 6.91
CA ALA A 111 -14.75 -22.81 6.59
C ALA A 111 -15.20 -24.00 7.46
N ALA A 112 -14.34 -25.00 7.64
CA ALA A 112 -14.60 -26.14 8.52
C ALA A 112 -14.82 -25.69 9.97
N ARG A 113 -13.99 -24.78 10.48
CA ARG A 113 -14.15 -24.16 11.81
C ARG A 113 -15.49 -23.43 11.95
N ALA A 114 -15.90 -22.68 10.93
CA ALA A 114 -17.17 -21.97 10.93
C ALA A 114 -18.37 -22.92 10.93
N MET A 115 -18.31 -24.02 10.17
CA MET A 115 -19.36 -25.03 10.15
C MET A 115 -19.51 -25.74 11.50
N PHE A 116 -18.39 -26.09 12.14
CA PHE A 116 -18.39 -26.67 13.48
C PHE A 116 -18.92 -25.69 14.54
N PHE A 117 -18.48 -24.42 14.47
CA PHE A 117 -18.99 -23.38 15.36
C PHE A 117 -20.51 -23.22 15.23
N LYS A 118 -21.03 -23.19 14.01
CA LYS A 118 -22.46 -23.14 13.75
C LYS A 118 -23.18 -24.35 14.34
N SER A 119 -22.68 -25.57 14.14
CA SER A 119 -23.34 -26.76 14.69
C SER A 119 -23.36 -26.78 16.22
N GLU A 120 -22.29 -26.27 16.86
CA GLU A 120 -22.22 -26.15 18.31
C GLU A 120 -23.23 -25.15 18.85
N VAL A 121 -23.39 -23.98 18.20
CA VAL A 121 -24.41 -22.98 18.53
C VAL A 121 -25.81 -23.56 18.40
N ASP A 122 -26.08 -24.23 17.28
CA ASP A 122 -27.39 -24.85 17.01
C ASP A 122 -27.71 -25.95 18.04
N SER A 123 -26.70 -26.70 18.49
CA SER A 123 -26.86 -27.79 19.47
C SER A 123 -26.83 -27.33 20.92
N PHE A 124 -26.28 -26.15 21.22
CA PHE A 124 -26.11 -25.63 22.58
C PHE A 124 -27.45 -25.52 23.31
N GLY A 125 -28.45 -24.90 22.65
CA GLY A 125 -29.78 -24.74 23.22
C GLY A 125 -30.43 -26.07 23.59
N PHE A 126 -30.28 -27.09 22.75
CA PHE A 126 -30.83 -28.43 23.03
C PHE A 126 -30.10 -29.14 24.17
N ARG A 127 -28.77 -29.08 24.21
CA ARG A 127 -27.97 -29.69 25.28
C ARG A 127 -28.27 -29.08 26.65
N LYS A 128 -28.44 -27.75 26.69
CA LYS A 128 -28.59 -26.98 27.93
C LYS A 128 -30.03 -26.72 28.34
N ALA A 129 -31.01 -27.05 27.50
CA ALA A 129 -32.42 -26.82 27.78
C ALA A 129 -32.86 -27.35 29.16
N GLY A 130 -32.44 -28.56 29.53
CA GLY A 130 -32.79 -29.16 30.82
C GLY A 130 -32.21 -28.40 32.03
N GLU A 131 -30.96 -27.95 31.92
CA GLU A 131 -30.29 -27.13 32.94
C GLU A 131 -30.99 -25.78 33.10
N ILE A 132 -31.33 -25.12 31.98
CA ILE A 132 -32.05 -23.84 31.94
C ILE A 132 -33.44 -23.97 32.58
N ILE A 133 -34.19 -25.02 32.24
CA ILE A 133 -35.52 -25.29 32.81
C ILE A 133 -35.42 -25.49 34.32
N THR A 134 -34.41 -26.25 34.77
CA THR A 134 -34.19 -26.53 36.20
C THR A 134 -33.80 -25.26 36.97
N LEU A 135 -33.00 -24.39 36.35
CA LEU A 135 -32.53 -23.14 36.94
C LEU A 135 -33.67 -22.13 37.11
N VAL A 136 -34.49 -21.92 36.06
CA VAL A 136 -35.49 -20.85 36.05
C VAL A 136 -36.85 -21.32 36.57
N LYS A 137 -37.20 -22.60 36.42
CA LYS A 137 -38.49 -23.18 36.87
C LYS A 137 -39.74 -22.38 36.40
N GLY A 138 -39.60 -21.58 35.35
CA GLY A 138 -40.64 -20.65 34.88
C GLY A 138 -40.84 -19.38 35.74
N ASP A 139 -39.98 -19.10 36.72
CA ASP A 139 -40.02 -17.89 37.55
C ASP A 139 -39.19 -16.76 36.96
N GLU A 140 -39.87 -15.68 36.54
CA GLU A 140 -39.26 -14.48 35.97
C GLU A 140 -38.26 -13.80 36.92
N ARG A 141 -38.43 -13.97 38.23
CA ARG A 141 -37.53 -13.38 39.24
C ARG A 141 -36.11 -13.98 39.16
N LEU A 142 -35.96 -15.15 38.56
CA LEU A 142 -34.68 -15.84 38.39
C LEU A 142 -33.92 -15.41 37.12
N MET A 143 -34.41 -14.41 36.38
CA MET A 143 -33.75 -13.87 35.20
C MET A 143 -32.28 -13.47 35.46
N ALA A 144 -32.00 -12.85 36.60
CA ALA A 144 -30.64 -12.44 36.95
C ALA A 144 -29.69 -13.63 37.13
N ASP A 145 -30.21 -14.76 37.63
CA ASP A 145 -29.43 -15.98 37.84
C ASP A 145 -29.26 -16.73 36.52
N LEU A 146 -30.27 -16.72 35.64
CA LEU A 146 -30.14 -17.21 34.26
C LEU A 146 -29.05 -16.45 33.50
N LEU A 147 -29.02 -15.13 33.56
CA LEU A 147 -28.03 -14.32 32.84
C LEU A 147 -26.60 -14.56 33.35
N LYS A 148 -26.42 -14.75 34.66
CA LYS A 148 -25.11 -15.12 35.24
C LYS A 148 -24.67 -16.51 34.78
N TRP A 149 -25.57 -17.49 34.84
CA TRP A 149 -25.29 -18.84 34.37
C TRP A 149 -24.97 -18.85 32.86
N TRP A 150 -25.73 -18.10 32.05
CA TRP A 150 -25.50 -17.96 30.61
C TRP A 150 -24.12 -17.38 30.30
N ALA A 151 -23.72 -16.33 31.01
CA ALA A 151 -22.40 -15.74 30.84
C ALA A 151 -21.26 -16.71 31.20
N ALA A 152 -21.41 -17.50 32.27
CA ALA A 152 -20.44 -18.50 32.67
C ALA A 152 -20.32 -19.62 31.62
N GLU A 153 -21.45 -20.18 31.18
CA GLU A 153 -21.46 -21.25 30.19
C GLU A 153 -20.95 -20.79 28.82
N THR A 154 -21.23 -19.54 28.43
CA THR A 154 -20.68 -18.94 27.20
C THR A 154 -19.17 -18.75 27.30
N ALA A 155 -18.65 -18.36 28.47
CA ALA A 155 -17.22 -18.21 28.68
C ALA A 155 -16.49 -19.56 28.60
N ASP A 156 -17.01 -20.59 29.28
CA ASP A 156 -16.46 -21.94 29.23
C ASP A 156 -16.48 -22.51 27.80
N TRP A 157 -17.57 -22.27 27.07
CA TRP A 157 -17.69 -22.65 25.66
C TRP A 157 -16.68 -21.92 24.76
N MET A 158 -16.49 -20.61 24.93
CA MET A 158 -15.54 -19.81 24.15
C MET A 158 -14.09 -20.16 24.48
N ASP A 159 -13.77 -20.42 25.74
CA ASP A 159 -12.45 -20.89 26.17
C ASP A 159 -12.13 -22.26 25.54
N ALA A 160 -13.10 -23.18 25.54
CA ALA A 160 -12.96 -24.48 24.88
C ALA A 160 -12.83 -24.39 23.35
N TRP A 161 -13.30 -23.30 22.73
CA TRP A 161 -13.12 -23.01 21.30
C TRP A 161 -11.77 -22.34 21.00
N SER A 162 -11.20 -21.58 21.95
CA SER A 162 -9.92 -20.91 21.81
C SER A 162 -8.71 -21.85 21.79
N SER A 163 -8.86 -23.08 22.29
CA SER A 163 -7.81 -24.10 22.26
C SER A 163 -7.51 -24.55 20.82
N GLU A 164 -6.23 -24.79 20.50
CA GLU A 164 -5.84 -25.45 19.25
C GLU A 164 -6.52 -26.82 19.14
N ARG A 165 -7.43 -26.97 18.16
CA ARG A 165 -8.02 -28.26 17.78
C ARG A 165 -7.69 -28.54 16.32
N GLU A 166 -7.36 -29.80 16.03
CA GLU A 166 -7.33 -30.29 14.67
C GLU A 166 -8.77 -30.45 14.17
N PHE A 167 -9.16 -29.63 13.20
CA PHE A 167 -10.44 -29.76 12.52
C PHE A 167 -10.23 -30.65 11.31
N VAL A 168 -10.42 -31.96 11.48
CA VAL A 168 -10.39 -32.89 10.35
C VAL A 168 -11.64 -32.63 9.52
N ALA A 169 -11.47 -32.09 8.30
CA ALA A 169 -12.52 -32.12 7.30
C ALA A 169 -12.78 -33.60 6.98
N GLY A 170 -13.91 -34.13 7.44
CA GLY A 170 -14.35 -35.46 7.03
C GLY A 170 -14.45 -35.48 5.50
N GLU A 171 -13.72 -36.38 4.85
CA GLU A 171 -13.91 -36.69 3.44
C GLU A 171 -15.41 -36.94 3.24
N GLN A 172 -16.07 -36.07 2.47
CA GLN A 172 -17.42 -36.34 2.03
C GLN A 172 -17.35 -37.58 1.15
N ASP A 173 -17.96 -38.68 1.60
CA ASP A 173 -18.11 -39.91 0.83
C ASP A 173 -18.63 -39.57 -0.58
N GLU A 174 -17.77 -39.64 -1.58
CA GLU A 174 -18.20 -39.64 -2.98
C GLU A 174 -19.04 -40.91 -3.21
N PRO A 175 -20.26 -40.80 -3.77
CA PRO A 175 -21.07 -41.97 -4.02
C PRO A 175 -20.37 -42.85 -5.06
N GLN A 176 -19.88 -44.01 -4.62
CA GLN A 176 -19.34 -45.05 -5.50
C GLN A 176 -20.40 -45.43 -6.53
N GLY A 177 -20.17 -45.05 -7.78
CA GLY A 177 -20.95 -45.53 -8.92
C GLY A 177 -20.84 -47.05 -8.99
N GLN A 178 -21.96 -47.74 -8.79
CA GLN A 178 -22.12 -49.15 -9.14
C GLN A 178 -21.92 -49.29 -10.65
N ASN A 179 -20.75 -49.77 -11.06
CA ASN A 179 -20.62 -50.48 -12.33
C ASN A 179 -21.20 -51.88 -12.12
N GLY A 180 -22.45 -52.07 -12.53
CA GLY A 180 -23.02 -53.38 -12.76
C GLY A 180 -22.54 -53.91 -14.11
N ASP A 181 -21.80 -55.01 -14.08
CA ASP A 181 -21.70 -55.96 -15.19
C ASP A 181 -23.06 -56.62 -15.41
N ASP A 182 -23.64 -56.45 -16.60
CA ASP A 182 -24.24 -57.49 -17.47
C ASP A 182 -24.90 -56.87 -18.73
#